data_AF-A0A9W8AIB5-F1
#
_entry.id   AF-A0A9W8AIB5-F1
#
_cell.length_a   1.000
_cell.length_b   1.000
_cell.length_c   1.000
_cell.angle_alpha   90.00
_cell.angle_beta   90.00
_cell.angle_gamma   90.00
#
_symmetry.space_group_name_H-M   'P 1'
#
loop_
_entity.id
_entity.type
_entity.pdbx_description
1 polymer ?
#
loop_
_entity_poly.entity_id
_entity_poly.type
_entity_poly.pdbx_seq_one_letter_code
_entity_poly.pdbx_strand_id
1 'polypeptide(L)'
;MALPRLGATAGHRMYSSTEAHEPIQRLQLPEKVEPAQRAGYFDQVYTDLMATLRQNVRHNQPAFSHLNNLVNFATTAEAVKKLPELLKLWHAQRHRITHYTTNTLIFRSCQAGVPEVALQVLSDRLTFGQQPTANYLHRLMRSFGEQSLEVSRAKNFQPKSYVKALDNMFQTFALFEFYEFPYTAESYSILISYCSQSQNKEAFRRASVTAAEALDHPTPLIDLEAATLLKQACEVHGDKEKSAYLDSVIQKLSQ
;
A
#
# COMPACT_ATOMS: atom_id res chain seq x y z
N MET A 1 -66.65 -14.39 15.43
CA MET A 1 -65.37 -14.72 16.11
C MET A 1 -64.76 -13.43 16.61
N ALA A 2 -64.76 -13.22 17.92
CA ALA A 2 -64.29 -11.99 18.58
C ALA A 2 -62.89 -12.22 19.16
N LEU A 3 -61.97 -11.28 18.91
CA LEU A 3 -60.60 -11.32 19.43
C LEU A 3 -60.52 -10.69 20.83
N PRO A 4 -59.72 -11.25 21.76
CA PRO A 4 -59.57 -10.72 23.10
C PRO A 4 -58.63 -9.52 23.15
N ARG A 5 -59.01 -8.48 23.91
CA ARG A 5 -58.18 -7.31 24.23
C ARG A 5 -57.20 -7.67 25.35
N LEU A 6 -55.90 -7.64 25.06
CA LEU A 6 -54.83 -7.74 26.05
C LEU A 6 -54.61 -6.38 26.70
N GLY A 7 -54.84 -6.31 28.01
CA GLY A 7 -54.56 -5.14 28.84
C GLY A 7 -53.06 -4.96 29.06
N ALA A 8 -52.53 -3.81 28.65
CA ALA A 8 -51.16 -3.40 28.90
C ALA A 8 -51.09 -2.67 30.24
N THR A 9 -50.47 -3.29 31.25
CA THR A 9 -50.08 -2.63 32.50
C THR A 9 -48.75 -1.90 32.28
N ALA A 10 -48.81 -0.56 32.25
CA ALA A 10 -47.65 0.31 32.15
C ALA A 10 -46.90 0.37 33.49
N GLY A 11 -45.87 -0.46 33.65
CA GLY A 11 -44.87 -0.31 34.71
C GLY A 11 -43.78 0.69 34.30
N HIS A 12 -43.96 1.96 34.64
CA HIS A 12 -42.90 2.97 34.54
C HIS A 12 -41.82 2.70 35.60
N ARG A 13 -40.76 1.96 35.25
CA ARG A 13 -39.51 1.97 36.01
C ARG A 13 -38.74 3.24 35.63
N MET A 14 -38.79 4.25 36.51
CA MET A 14 -37.83 5.35 36.48
C MET A 14 -36.45 4.80 36.86
N TYR A 15 -35.61 4.50 35.86
CA TYR A 15 -34.18 4.32 36.08
C TYR A 15 -33.55 5.71 36.17
N SER A 16 -33.36 6.19 37.40
CA SER A 16 -32.50 7.34 37.69
C SER A 16 -31.04 6.88 37.68
N SER A 17 -30.45 6.65 36.51
CA SER A 17 -29.00 6.47 36.37
C SER A 17 -28.34 7.83 36.13
N THR A 18 -28.11 8.57 37.21
CA THR A 18 -27.26 9.77 37.21
C THR A 18 -25.80 9.33 37.35
N GLU A 19 -25.32 8.50 36.43
CA GLU A 19 -23.88 8.30 36.29
C GLU A 19 -23.33 9.55 35.63
N ALA A 20 -22.57 10.34 36.40
CA ALA A 20 -21.86 11.50 35.90
C ALA A 20 -20.84 11.01 34.86
N HIS A 21 -21.19 11.09 33.58
CA HIS A 21 -20.23 10.90 32.51
C HIS A 21 -19.20 12.03 32.60
N GLU A 22 -17.98 11.71 33.03
CA GLU A 22 -16.86 12.64 32.94
C GLU A 22 -16.74 13.13 31.49
N PRO A 23 -16.59 14.45 31.27
CA PRO A 23 -16.45 15.00 29.94
C PRO A 23 -15.20 14.40 29.29
N ILE A 24 -15.41 13.58 28.26
CA ILE A 24 -14.33 12.94 27.51
C ILE A 24 -13.45 14.04 26.91
N GLN A 25 -12.21 14.14 27.38
CA GLN A 25 -11.22 15.05 26.81
C GLN A 25 -11.05 14.74 25.33
N ARG A 26 -11.32 15.73 24.47
CA ARG A 26 -11.05 15.62 23.03
C ARG A 26 -9.54 15.42 22.86
N LEU A 27 -9.16 14.31 22.22
CA LEU A 27 -7.77 14.05 21.85
C LEU A 27 -7.24 15.22 21.01
N GLN A 28 -6.32 16.01 21.55
CA GLN A 28 -5.64 17.08 20.82
C GLN A 28 -4.30 16.56 20.33
N LEU A 29 -4.09 16.59 19.01
CA LEU A 29 -2.83 16.16 18.42
C LEU A 29 -1.97 17.37 18.04
N PRO A 30 -0.74 17.55 18.56
CA PRO A 30 0.24 18.48 18.00
C PRO A 30 0.39 18.33 16.49
N GLU A 31 0.40 19.47 15.80
CA GLU A 31 0.68 19.54 14.35
C GLU A 31 2.15 19.23 14.03
N LYS A 32 3.06 19.44 14.99
CA LYS A 32 4.51 19.20 14.85
C LYS A 32 5.05 18.46 16.07
N VAL A 33 5.73 17.36 15.81
CA VAL A 33 6.44 16.56 16.81
C VAL A 33 7.88 16.36 16.34
N GLU A 34 8.82 16.65 17.22
CA GLU A 34 10.26 16.48 16.95
C GLU A 34 10.57 15.02 16.60
N PRO A 35 11.47 14.74 15.64
CA PRO A 35 11.76 13.38 15.17
C PRO A 35 12.03 12.38 16.31
N ALA A 36 12.77 12.80 17.34
CA ALA A 36 13.10 11.96 18.50
C ALA A 36 11.89 11.55 19.35
N GLN A 37 10.79 12.31 19.30
CA GLN A 37 9.59 12.07 20.10
C GLN A 37 8.49 11.33 19.32
N ARG A 38 8.63 11.20 18.00
CA ARG A 38 7.57 10.64 17.14
C ARG A 38 7.17 9.22 17.50
N ALA A 39 8.12 8.37 17.92
CA ALA A 39 7.83 6.99 18.29
C ALA A 39 6.94 6.90 19.54
N GLY A 40 7.33 7.57 20.63
CA GLY A 40 6.53 7.59 21.86
C GLY A 40 5.16 8.25 21.65
N TYR A 41 5.13 9.31 20.85
CA TYR A 41 3.89 9.99 20.47
C TYR A 41 2.97 9.09 19.62
N PHE A 42 3.52 8.35 18.67
CA PHE A 42 2.77 7.38 17.87
C PHE A 42 2.10 6.33 18.76
N ASP A 43 2.84 5.72 19.70
CA ASP A 43 2.30 4.64 20.54
C ASP A 43 1.17 5.12 21.47
N GLN A 44 1.31 6.34 22.02
CA GLN A 44 0.26 6.95 22.83
C GLN A 44 -0.99 7.19 21.99
N VAL A 45 -0.87 7.90 20.87
CA VAL A 45 -2.01 8.23 19.99
C VAL A 45 -2.66 6.97 19.41
N TYR A 46 -1.86 5.98 19.04
CA TYR A 46 -2.35 4.68 18.60
C TYR A 46 -3.21 4.02 19.68
N THR A 47 -2.71 3.96 20.91
CA THR A 47 -3.42 3.32 22.04
C THR A 47 -4.73 4.04 22.35
N ASP A 48 -4.69 5.38 22.43
CA ASP A 48 -5.86 6.21 22.71
C ASP A 48 -6.92 6.07 21.62
N LEU A 49 -6.48 6.07 20.35
CA LEU A 49 -7.38 5.93 19.21
C LEU A 49 -8.00 4.53 19.13
N MET A 50 -7.21 3.49 19.37
CA MET A 50 -7.70 2.11 19.43
C MET A 50 -8.73 1.93 20.54
N ALA A 51 -8.48 2.49 21.73
CA ALA A 51 -9.44 2.46 22.84
C ALA A 51 -10.75 3.19 22.46
N THR A 52 -10.64 4.38 21.87
CA THR A 52 -11.79 5.18 21.41
C THR A 52 -12.63 4.42 20.39
N LEU A 53 -12.00 3.83 19.38
CA LEU A 53 -12.71 3.05 18.36
C LEU A 53 -13.40 1.83 18.99
N ARG A 54 -12.74 1.09 19.89
CA ARG A 54 -13.33 -0.13 20.50
C ARG A 54 -14.59 0.15 21.34
N GLN A 55 -14.74 1.35 21.90
CA GLN A 55 -15.93 1.71 22.68
C GLN A 55 -17.21 1.83 21.82
N ASN A 56 -17.10 2.08 20.51
CA ASN A 56 -18.22 2.18 19.58
C ASN A 56 -19.38 3.11 20.03
N VAL A 57 -19.05 4.19 20.75
CA VAL A 57 -20.04 5.18 21.21
C VAL A 57 -20.27 6.21 20.12
N ARG A 58 -21.50 6.31 19.59
CA ARG A 58 -21.86 7.19 18.45
C ARG A 58 -21.47 8.67 18.63
N HIS A 59 -21.47 9.16 19.87
CA HIS A 59 -21.15 10.56 20.17
C HIS A 59 -19.65 10.83 20.35
N ASN A 60 -18.81 9.79 20.34
CA ASN A 60 -17.38 9.89 20.57
C ASN A 60 -16.58 9.44 19.34
N GLN A 61 -16.93 9.97 18.17
CA GLN A 61 -16.20 9.66 16.94
C GLN A 61 -14.91 10.48 16.87
N PRO A 62 -13.74 9.85 16.63
CA PRO A 62 -12.50 10.58 16.46
C PRO A 62 -12.56 11.46 15.21
N ALA A 63 -11.87 12.61 15.25
CA ALA A 63 -11.77 13.46 14.08
C ALA A 63 -11.02 12.74 12.96
N PHE A 64 -11.45 12.93 11.71
CA PHE A 64 -10.80 12.32 10.54
C PHE A 64 -9.30 12.62 10.45
N SER A 65 -8.87 13.81 10.86
CA SER A 65 -7.46 14.21 10.90
C SER A 65 -6.59 13.33 11.80
N HIS A 66 -7.17 12.64 12.80
CA HIS A 66 -6.40 11.81 13.72
C HIS A 66 -5.73 10.64 13.03
N LEU A 67 -6.44 9.96 12.12
CA LEU A 67 -5.84 8.87 11.35
C LEU A 67 -4.69 9.38 10.45
N ASN A 68 -4.89 10.51 9.77
CA ASN A 68 -3.85 11.10 8.92
C ASN A 68 -2.59 11.44 9.71
N ASN A 69 -2.77 12.08 10.87
CA ASN A 69 -1.66 12.47 11.73
C ASN A 69 -0.92 11.24 12.25
N LEU A 70 -1.65 10.22 12.70
CA LEU A 70 -1.05 8.99 13.21
C LEU A 70 -0.26 8.24 12.12
N VAL A 71 -0.82 8.08 10.91
CA VAL A 71 -0.10 7.48 9.78
C VAL A 71 1.15 8.31 9.45
N ASN A 72 1.07 9.64 9.48
CA ASN A 72 2.23 10.52 9.29
C ASN A 72 3.33 10.30 10.32
N PHE A 73 3.01 9.92 11.56
CA PHE A 73 3.97 9.66 12.64
C PHE A 73 4.55 8.23 12.65
N ALA A 74 4.02 7.32 11.85
CA ALA A 74 4.52 5.96 11.72
C ALA A 74 5.84 5.90 10.92
N THR A 75 6.95 6.31 11.54
CA THR A 75 8.26 6.40 10.86
C THR A 75 9.14 5.15 11.05
N THR A 76 8.75 4.21 11.91
CA THR A 76 9.49 2.96 12.15
C THR A 76 8.73 1.76 11.60
N ALA A 77 9.44 0.67 11.34
CA ALA A 77 8.84 -0.58 10.87
C ALA A 77 7.79 -1.11 11.85
N GLU A 78 8.06 -1.02 13.15
CA GLU A 78 7.18 -1.47 14.23
C GLU A 78 5.89 -0.65 14.27
N ALA A 79 5.99 0.67 14.10
CA ALA A 79 4.83 1.57 14.08
C ALA A 79 3.95 1.28 12.85
N VAL A 80 4.56 1.17 11.67
CA VAL A 80 3.82 0.87 10.42
C VAL A 80 3.10 -0.47 10.53
N LYS A 81 3.74 -1.51 11.08
CA LYS A 81 3.13 -2.84 11.27
C LYS A 81 1.90 -2.87 12.16
N LYS A 82 1.68 -1.86 13.02
CA LYS A 82 0.47 -1.72 13.84
C LYS A 82 -0.71 -1.12 13.08
N LEU A 83 -0.47 -0.36 12.00
CA LEU A 83 -1.52 0.37 11.29
C LEU A 83 -2.65 -0.50 10.70
N PRO A 84 -2.43 -1.73 10.18
CA PRO A 84 -3.52 -2.54 9.64
C PRO A 84 -4.66 -2.82 10.62
N GLU A 85 -4.36 -3.12 11.89
CA GLU A 85 -5.39 -3.37 12.92
C GLU A 85 -6.27 -2.13 13.12
N LEU A 86 -5.64 -0.97 13.23
CA LEU A 86 -6.34 0.30 13.35
C LEU A 86 -7.19 0.62 12.12
N LEU A 87 -6.64 0.47 10.91
CA LEU A 87 -7.34 0.76 9.66
C LEU A 87 -8.57 -0.12 9.48
N LYS A 88 -8.47 -1.40 9.87
CA LYS A 88 -9.60 -2.33 9.88
C LYS A 88 -10.73 -1.83 10.79
N LEU A 89 -10.42 -1.41 12.01
CA LEU A 89 -11.42 -0.88 12.95
C LEU A 89 -12.00 0.46 12.45
N TRP A 90 -11.15 1.33 11.93
CA TRP A 90 -11.55 2.61 11.36
C TRP A 90 -12.55 2.42 10.21
N HIS A 91 -12.25 1.52 9.27
CA HIS A 91 -13.11 1.23 8.14
C HIS A 91 -14.41 0.52 8.55
N ALA A 92 -14.35 -0.43 9.49
CA ALA A 92 -15.53 -1.13 10.00
C ALA A 92 -16.57 -0.18 10.63
N GLN A 93 -16.12 0.94 11.18
CA GLN A 93 -16.99 2.01 11.71
C GLN A 93 -17.48 2.99 10.65
N ARG A 94 -17.21 2.72 9.37
CA ARG A 94 -17.55 3.56 8.21
C ARG A 94 -16.90 4.94 8.27
N HIS A 95 -15.80 5.09 8.99
CA HIS A 95 -15.01 6.30 8.91
C HIS A 95 -14.30 6.35 7.56
N ARG A 96 -14.27 7.55 6.98
CA ARG A 96 -13.65 7.76 5.67
C ARG A 96 -12.14 7.61 5.77
N ILE A 97 -11.57 6.95 4.76
CA ILE A 97 -10.13 6.91 4.48
C ILE A 97 -9.94 7.66 3.17
N THR A 98 -9.05 8.66 3.13
CA THR A 98 -8.84 9.46 1.93
C THR A 98 -7.65 8.94 1.13
N HIS A 99 -7.54 9.42 -0.12
CA HIS A 99 -6.34 9.24 -0.93
C HIS A 99 -5.08 9.72 -0.20
N TYR A 100 -5.16 10.85 0.52
CA TYR A 100 -4.03 11.35 1.31
C TYR A 100 -3.59 10.32 2.36
N THR A 101 -4.53 9.79 3.16
CA THR A 101 -4.21 8.78 4.19
C THR A 101 -3.55 7.55 3.57
N THR A 102 -4.12 7.05 2.47
CA THR A 102 -3.64 5.86 1.77
C THR A 102 -2.23 6.08 1.21
N ASN A 103 -2.02 7.20 0.53
CA ASN A 103 -0.76 7.55 -0.08
C ASN A 103 0.34 7.76 0.96
N THR A 104 0.03 8.42 2.08
CA THR A 104 0.97 8.56 3.20
C THR A 104 1.31 7.21 3.81
N LEU A 105 0.35 6.30 3.95
CA LEU A 105 0.61 4.94 4.44
C LEU A 105 1.58 4.19 3.52
N ILE A 106 1.37 4.26 2.19
CA ILE A 106 2.27 3.66 1.20
C ILE A 106 3.68 4.27 1.35
N PHE A 107 3.77 5.60 1.40
CA PHE A 107 5.04 6.31 1.57
C PHE A 107 5.80 5.85 2.82
N ARG A 108 5.12 5.82 3.96
CA ARG A 108 5.71 5.44 5.25
C ARG A 108 6.10 3.97 5.29
N SER A 109 5.31 3.09 4.68
CA SER A 109 5.64 1.66 4.57
C SER A 109 6.90 1.43 3.75
N CYS A 110 7.03 2.09 2.59
CA CYS A 110 8.26 2.04 1.79
C CYS A 110 9.45 2.63 2.54
N GLN A 111 9.29 3.81 3.15
CA GLN A 111 10.36 4.50 3.87
C GLN A 111 10.87 3.70 5.08
N ALA A 112 9.98 2.99 5.78
CA ALA A 112 10.32 2.15 6.92
C ALA A 112 10.84 0.75 6.52
N GLY A 113 11.00 0.48 5.23
CA GLY A 113 11.50 -0.81 4.72
C GLY A 113 10.51 -1.97 4.89
N VAL A 114 9.22 -1.69 5.08
CA VAL A 114 8.14 -2.68 5.24
C VAL A 114 7.00 -2.47 4.22
N PRO A 115 7.29 -2.37 2.90
CA PRO A 115 6.29 -2.16 1.85
C PRO A 115 5.20 -3.25 1.81
N GLU A 116 5.46 -4.45 2.35
CA GLU A 116 4.47 -5.52 2.46
C GLU A 116 3.23 -5.13 3.27
N VAL A 117 3.35 -4.18 4.22
CA VAL A 117 2.21 -3.66 4.98
C VAL A 117 1.27 -2.88 4.07
N ALA A 118 1.81 -2.04 3.17
CA ALA A 118 1.01 -1.31 2.20
C ALA A 118 0.34 -2.28 1.21
N LEU A 119 1.08 -3.26 0.70
CA LEU A 119 0.52 -4.27 -0.20
C LEU A 119 -0.62 -5.06 0.44
N GLN A 120 -0.46 -5.46 1.71
CA GLN A 120 -1.50 -6.17 2.47
C GLN A 120 -2.81 -5.37 2.51
N VAL A 121 -2.75 -4.09 2.88
CA VAL A 121 -3.98 -3.29 3.03
C VAL A 121 -4.60 -2.89 1.70
N LEU A 122 -3.79 -2.76 0.63
CA LEU A 122 -4.26 -2.43 -0.70
C LEU A 122 -4.91 -3.62 -1.40
N SER A 123 -4.46 -4.84 -1.10
CA SER A 123 -4.99 -6.07 -1.69
C SER A 123 -6.35 -6.48 -1.14
N ASP A 124 -6.77 -5.91 0.00
CA ASP A 124 -8.07 -6.16 0.62
C ASP A 124 -8.84 -4.84 0.84
N ARG A 125 -9.36 -4.29 -0.26
CA ARG A 125 -10.15 -3.06 -0.25
C ARG A 125 -11.42 -3.17 0.59
N LEU A 126 -12.00 -4.36 0.71
CA LEU A 126 -13.23 -4.58 1.49
C LEU A 126 -12.97 -4.45 2.99
N THR A 127 -11.83 -4.94 3.47
CA THR A 127 -11.47 -4.85 4.89
C THR A 127 -10.91 -3.46 5.25
N PHE A 128 -10.07 -2.88 4.39
CA PHE A 128 -9.28 -1.69 4.75
C PHE A 128 -9.70 -0.39 4.06
N GLY A 129 -10.57 -0.43 3.05
CA GLY A 129 -11.12 0.78 2.40
C GLY A 129 -10.11 1.73 1.77
N GLN A 130 -8.90 1.26 1.43
CA GLN A 130 -7.82 2.08 0.89
C GLN A 130 -8.15 2.60 -0.51
N GLN A 131 -7.62 3.78 -0.85
CA GLN A 131 -7.82 4.46 -2.12
C GLN A 131 -6.49 5.04 -2.63
N PRO A 132 -5.59 4.22 -3.21
CA PRO A 132 -4.29 4.68 -3.68
C PRO A 132 -4.44 5.63 -4.87
N THR A 133 -3.35 6.27 -5.28
CA THR A 133 -3.19 6.83 -6.62
C THR A 133 -2.11 6.08 -7.40
N ALA A 134 -2.16 6.11 -8.73
CA ALA A 134 -1.22 5.41 -9.60
C ALA A 134 0.26 5.68 -9.22
N ASN A 135 0.64 6.94 -9.00
CA ASN A 135 2.00 7.32 -8.63
C ASN A 135 2.50 6.63 -7.35
N TYR A 136 1.61 6.37 -6.39
CA TYR A 136 1.97 5.68 -5.16
C TYR A 136 2.02 4.16 -5.33
N LEU A 137 1.25 3.59 -6.26
CA LEU A 137 1.45 2.19 -6.68
C LEU A 137 2.80 2.03 -7.39
N HIS A 138 3.20 2.96 -8.27
CA HIS A 138 4.55 2.95 -8.87
C HIS A 138 5.65 3.03 -7.80
N ARG A 139 5.49 3.88 -6.79
CA ARG A 139 6.42 3.95 -5.65
C ARG A 139 6.51 2.61 -4.92
N LEU A 140 5.37 1.95 -4.69
CA LEU A 140 5.35 0.64 -4.03
C LEU A 140 6.03 -0.44 -4.89
N MET A 141 5.80 -0.44 -6.21
CA MET A 141 6.51 -1.32 -7.15
C MET A 141 8.03 -1.11 -7.08
N ARG A 142 8.51 0.14 -7.13
CA ARG A 142 9.94 0.47 -7.00
C ARG A 142 10.53 -0.05 -5.69
N SER A 143 9.81 0.11 -4.58
CA SER A 143 10.28 -0.37 -3.27
C SER A 143 10.49 -1.89 -3.24
N PHE A 144 9.59 -2.68 -3.84
CA PHE A 144 9.81 -4.13 -3.99
C PHE A 144 10.91 -4.47 -5.00
N GLY A 145 11.03 -3.71 -6.08
CA GLY A 145 12.14 -3.81 -7.02
C GLY A 145 13.50 -3.60 -6.36
N GLU A 146 13.63 -2.55 -5.55
CA GLU A 146 14.82 -2.24 -4.74
C GLU A 146 15.14 -3.38 -3.78
N GLN A 147 14.16 -3.88 -3.03
CA GLN A 147 14.34 -5.05 -2.16
C GLN A 147 14.84 -6.27 -2.94
N SER A 148 14.34 -6.51 -4.16
CA SER A 148 14.81 -7.62 -4.99
C SER A 148 16.29 -7.45 -5.37
N LEU A 149 16.71 -6.23 -5.73
CA LEU A 149 18.10 -5.95 -6.07
C LEU A 149 19.02 -6.06 -4.86
N GLU A 150 18.60 -5.55 -3.70
CA GLU A 150 19.33 -5.70 -2.44
C GLU A 150 19.57 -7.18 -2.10
N VAL A 151 18.53 -8.02 -2.18
CA VAL A 151 18.66 -9.46 -1.92
C VAL A 151 19.60 -10.12 -2.95
N SER A 152 19.51 -9.74 -4.23
CA SER A 152 20.36 -10.29 -5.29
C SER A 152 21.84 -9.94 -5.13
N ARG A 153 22.15 -8.75 -4.58
CA ARG A 153 23.50 -8.22 -4.37
C ARG A 153 24.09 -8.61 -3.01
N ALA A 154 23.29 -9.15 -2.09
CA ALA A 154 23.74 -9.57 -0.78
C ALA A 154 24.72 -10.75 -0.87
N LYS A 155 25.77 -10.74 -0.01
CA LYS A 155 26.76 -11.83 0.08
C LYS A 155 26.11 -13.20 0.31
N ASN A 156 25.04 -13.23 1.11
CA ASN A 156 24.24 -14.42 1.39
C ASN A 156 22.95 -14.34 0.58
N PHE A 157 23.02 -14.67 -0.71
CA PHE A 157 21.85 -14.64 -1.59
C PHE A 157 20.73 -15.53 -1.04
N GLN A 158 19.50 -14.99 -0.98
CA GLN A 158 18.32 -15.70 -0.50
C GLN A 158 17.29 -15.82 -1.64
N PRO A 159 17.27 -16.94 -2.40
CA PRO A 159 16.40 -17.08 -3.57
C PRO A 159 14.91 -16.90 -3.25
N LYS A 160 14.43 -17.40 -2.11
CA LYS A 160 13.03 -17.27 -1.71
C LYS A 160 12.63 -15.82 -1.45
N SER A 161 13.47 -15.07 -0.73
CA SER A 161 13.25 -13.65 -0.44
C SER A 161 13.31 -12.82 -1.72
N TYR A 162 14.23 -13.16 -2.63
CA TYR A 162 14.34 -12.53 -3.94
C TYR A 162 13.08 -12.70 -4.79
N VAL A 163 12.63 -13.96 -4.96
CA VAL A 163 11.42 -14.27 -5.74
C VAL A 163 10.19 -13.63 -5.10
N LYS A 164 10.07 -13.66 -3.76
CA LYS A 164 8.98 -13.00 -3.05
C LYS A 164 8.93 -11.49 -3.32
N ALA A 165 10.07 -10.81 -3.33
CA ALA A 165 10.12 -9.37 -3.65
C ALA A 165 9.66 -9.10 -5.10
N LEU A 166 10.11 -9.92 -6.05
CA LEU A 166 9.61 -9.84 -7.43
C LEU A 166 8.09 -10.09 -7.51
N ASP A 167 7.59 -11.15 -6.87
CA ASP A 167 6.16 -11.47 -6.87
C ASP A 167 5.33 -10.33 -6.29
N ASN A 168 5.78 -9.71 -5.20
CA ASN A 168 5.11 -8.55 -4.61
C ASN A 168 5.11 -7.32 -5.56
N MET A 169 6.19 -7.11 -6.32
CA MET A 169 6.25 -6.06 -7.34
C MET A 169 5.21 -6.29 -8.44
N PHE A 170 5.10 -7.53 -8.95
CA PHE A 170 4.08 -7.90 -9.95
C PHE A 170 2.65 -7.89 -9.39
N GLN A 171 2.45 -8.30 -8.14
CA GLN A 171 1.17 -8.15 -7.45
C GLN A 171 0.75 -6.68 -7.35
N THR A 172 1.70 -5.78 -7.07
CA THR A 172 1.43 -4.34 -7.05
C THR A 172 1.05 -3.82 -8.43
N PHE A 173 1.65 -4.34 -9.51
CA PHE A 173 1.22 -4.03 -10.88
C PHE A 173 -0.21 -4.50 -11.15
N ALA A 174 -0.60 -5.70 -10.71
CA ALA A 174 -1.98 -6.19 -10.84
C ALA A 174 -3.00 -5.32 -10.09
N LEU A 175 -2.59 -4.57 -9.06
CA LEU A 175 -3.47 -3.62 -8.38
C LEU A 175 -3.93 -2.46 -9.29
N PHE A 176 -3.25 -2.17 -10.41
CA PHE A 176 -3.71 -1.15 -11.36
C PHE A 176 -5.10 -1.50 -11.91
N GLU A 177 -5.28 -2.73 -12.41
CA GLU A 177 -6.59 -3.20 -12.88
C GLU A 177 -7.62 -3.23 -11.73
N PHE A 178 -7.23 -3.74 -10.56
CA PHE A 178 -8.11 -3.80 -9.38
C PHE A 178 -8.62 -2.42 -8.90
N TYR A 179 -7.82 -1.36 -9.08
CA TYR A 179 -8.19 0.03 -8.78
C TYR A 179 -8.59 0.83 -10.02
N GLU A 180 -8.82 0.17 -11.16
CA GLU A 180 -9.27 0.78 -12.42
C GLU A 180 -8.32 1.88 -12.95
N PHE A 181 -7.01 1.74 -12.67
CA PHE A 181 -5.98 2.58 -13.27
C PHE A 181 -5.49 1.98 -14.59
N PRO A 182 -5.29 2.80 -15.63
CA PRO A 182 -4.66 2.32 -16.85
C PRO A 182 -3.20 1.97 -16.58
N TYR A 183 -2.72 0.91 -17.23
CA TYR A 183 -1.29 0.65 -17.31
C TYR A 183 -0.60 1.74 -18.12
N THR A 184 0.57 2.17 -17.67
CA THR A 184 1.38 3.23 -18.30
C THR A 184 2.76 2.70 -18.64
N ALA A 185 3.48 3.42 -19.52
CA ALA A 185 4.89 3.12 -19.79
C ALA A 185 5.72 3.03 -18.51
N GLU A 186 5.51 3.94 -17.54
CA GLU A 186 6.18 3.90 -16.23
C GLU A 186 5.94 2.57 -15.49
N SER A 187 4.72 2.04 -15.55
CA SER A 187 4.35 0.79 -14.85
C SER A 187 5.15 -0.40 -15.38
N TYR A 188 5.18 -0.56 -16.71
CA TYR A 188 5.91 -1.62 -17.41
C TYR A 188 7.43 -1.43 -17.29
N SER A 189 7.92 -0.21 -17.47
CA SER A 189 9.34 0.13 -17.32
C SER A 189 9.88 -0.26 -15.95
N ILE A 190 9.13 -0.03 -14.87
CA ILE A 190 9.56 -0.45 -13.52
C ILE A 190 9.78 -1.97 -13.49
N LEU A 191 8.81 -2.77 -13.95
CA LEU A 191 8.94 -4.23 -13.97
C LEU A 191 10.15 -4.69 -14.78
N ILE A 192 10.30 -4.15 -15.99
CA ILE A 192 11.35 -4.53 -16.94
C ILE A 192 12.73 -4.12 -16.41
N SER A 193 12.88 -2.91 -15.89
CA SER A 193 14.15 -2.39 -15.38
C SER A 193 14.66 -3.18 -14.17
N TYR A 194 13.83 -3.45 -13.17
CA TYR A 194 14.28 -4.20 -11.99
C TYR A 194 14.55 -5.67 -12.30
N CYS A 195 13.79 -6.28 -13.21
CA CYS A 195 14.03 -7.65 -13.63
C CYS A 195 15.31 -7.78 -14.50
N SER A 196 15.55 -6.83 -15.41
CA SER A 196 16.71 -6.83 -16.32
C SER A 196 18.04 -6.57 -15.61
N GLN A 197 18.02 -5.84 -14.48
CA GLN A 197 19.22 -5.60 -13.67
C GLN A 197 19.66 -6.83 -12.86
N SER A 198 18.89 -7.91 -12.85
CA SER A 198 19.22 -9.15 -12.16
C SER A 198 19.91 -10.14 -13.10
N GLN A 199 20.90 -10.87 -12.59
CA GLN A 199 21.52 -12.00 -13.31
C GLN A 199 20.66 -13.28 -13.24
N ASN A 200 19.51 -13.22 -12.58
CA ASN A 200 18.63 -14.38 -12.39
C ASN A 200 17.83 -14.69 -13.67
N LYS A 201 17.88 -15.93 -14.14
CA LYS A 201 17.17 -16.38 -15.35
C LYS A 201 15.65 -16.18 -15.28
N GLU A 202 15.04 -16.38 -14.10
CA GLU A 202 13.60 -16.18 -13.93
C GLU A 202 13.22 -14.70 -14.01
N ALA A 203 14.04 -13.80 -13.45
CA ALA A 203 13.83 -12.37 -13.60
C ALA A 203 13.94 -11.94 -15.07
N PHE A 204 14.98 -12.39 -15.77
CA PHE A 204 15.12 -12.12 -17.21
C PHE A 204 13.95 -12.66 -18.04
N ARG A 205 13.45 -13.88 -17.72
CA ARG A 205 12.26 -14.45 -18.35
C ARG A 205 11.04 -13.55 -18.16
N ARG A 206 10.79 -13.08 -16.93
CA ARG A 206 9.69 -12.16 -16.63
C ARG A 206 9.85 -10.83 -17.37
N ALA A 207 11.04 -10.23 -17.36
CA ALA A 207 11.34 -9.01 -18.12
C ALA A 207 11.03 -9.19 -19.61
N SER A 208 11.45 -10.31 -20.20
CA SER A 208 11.22 -10.61 -21.62
C SER A 208 9.73 -10.72 -21.95
N VAL A 209 8.94 -11.40 -21.12
CA VAL A 209 7.49 -11.55 -21.34
C VAL A 209 6.78 -10.21 -21.18
N THR A 210 7.07 -9.49 -20.10
CA THR A 210 6.49 -8.16 -19.84
C THR A 210 6.85 -7.15 -20.93
N ALA A 211 8.06 -7.21 -21.48
CA ALA A 211 8.45 -6.37 -22.60
C ALA A 211 7.74 -6.74 -23.91
N ALA A 212 7.55 -8.04 -24.18
CA ALA A 212 6.79 -8.47 -25.35
C ALA A 212 5.35 -7.93 -25.31
N GLU A 213 4.69 -7.99 -24.15
CA GLU A 213 3.38 -7.38 -23.93
C GLU A 213 3.42 -5.85 -24.13
N ALA A 214 4.36 -5.16 -23.48
CA ALA A 214 4.50 -3.71 -23.57
C ALA A 214 4.72 -3.19 -25.01
N LEU A 215 5.42 -3.98 -25.83
CA LEU A 215 5.78 -3.65 -27.21
C LEU A 215 4.69 -4.01 -28.23
N ASP A 216 3.72 -4.85 -27.86
CA ASP A 216 2.57 -5.20 -28.71
C ASP A 216 1.52 -4.07 -28.76
N HIS A 217 1.62 -3.10 -27.86
CA HIS A 217 0.75 -1.92 -27.88
C HIS A 217 1.04 -1.00 -29.08
N PRO A 218 0.01 -0.34 -29.68
CA PRO A 218 0.21 0.61 -30.77
C PRO A 218 1.20 1.73 -30.45
N THR A 219 1.20 2.16 -29.19
CA THR A 219 2.26 2.99 -28.61
C THR A 219 2.99 2.15 -27.59
N PRO A 220 4.30 1.88 -27.77
CA PRO A 220 5.08 1.10 -26.83
C PRO A 220 4.93 1.61 -25.39
N LEU A 221 4.55 0.72 -24.48
CA LEU A 221 4.44 1.04 -23.05
C LEU A 221 5.77 0.74 -22.34
N ILE A 222 6.88 1.24 -22.87
CA ILE A 222 8.20 1.09 -22.26
C ILE A 222 9.00 2.36 -22.56
N ASP A 223 9.78 2.84 -21.59
CA ASP A 223 10.69 3.96 -21.80
C ASP A 223 12.06 3.51 -22.34
N LEU A 224 12.83 4.51 -22.77
CA LEU A 224 14.15 4.32 -23.36
C LEU A 224 15.14 3.64 -22.40
N GLU A 225 15.07 3.95 -21.10
CA GLU A 225 15.98 3.40 -20.08
C GLU A 225 15.71 1.91 -19.88
N ALA A 226 14.45 1.53 -19.68
CA ALA A 226 14.03 0.15 -19.52
C ALA A 226 14.34 -0.70 -20.76
N ALA A 227 14.11 -0.16 -21.97
CA ALA A 227 14.48 -0.83 -23.22
C ALA A 227 16.00 -1.06 -23.32
N THR A 228 16.80 -0.07 -22.92
CA THR A 228 18.27 -0.17 -22.90
C THR A 228 18.76 -1.21 -21.90
N LEU A 229 18.20 -1.22 -20.69
CA LEU A 229 18.53 -2.23 -19.67
C LEU A 229 18.16 -3.64 -20.13
N LEU A 230 16.99 -3.81 -20.76
CA LEU A 230 16.59 -5.11 -21.29
C LEU A 230 17.51 -5.58 -22.41
N LYS A 231 17.96 -4.67 -23.29
CA LYS A 231 18.94 -5.00 -24.33
C LYS A 231 20.24 -5.53 -23.73
N GLN A 232 20.77 -4.83 -22.73
CA GLN A 232 21.98 -5.28 -22.02
C GLN A 232 21.77 -6.65 -21.37
N ALA A 233 20.61 -6.90 -20.76
CA ALA A 233 20.28 -8.20 -20.21
C ALA A 233 20.22 -9.30 -21.30
N CYS A 234 19.67 -9.00 -22.49
CA CYS A 234 19.66 -9.93 -23.62
C CYS A 234 21.08 -10.32 -24.05
N GLU A 235 22.01 -9.36 -24.10
CA GLU A 235 23.42 -9.63 -24.42
C GLU A 235 24.07 -10.56 -23.37
N VAL A 236 23.85 -10.30 -22.08
CA VAL A 236 24.35 -11.13 -20.96
C VAL A 236 23.77 -12.55 -21.02
N HIS A 237 22.49 -12.69 -21.38
CA HIS A 237 21.82 -13.99 -21.48
C HIS A 237 21.96 -14.68 -22.85
N GLY A 238 22.63 -14.05 -23.82
CA GLY A 238 22.90 -14.60 -25.15
C GLY A 238 21.73 -14.54 -26.14
N ASP A 239 20.69 -13.75 -25.87
CA ASP A 239 19.52 -13.57 -26.73
C ASP A 239 19.78 -12.49 -27.80
N LYS A 240 20.55 -12.85 -28.83
CA LYS A 240 20.99 -11.93 -29.89
C LYS A 240 19.83 -11.39 -30.73
N GLU A 241 18.81 -12.21 -30.96
CA GLU A 241 17.64 -11.83 -31.76
C GLU A 241 16.85 -10.73 -31.06
N LYS A 242 16.50 -10.93 -29.78
CA LYS A 242 15.78 -9.92 -29.01
C LYS A 242 16.62 -8.66 -28.82
N SER A 243 17.94 -8.80 -28.61
CA SER A 243 18.85 -7.66 -28.55
C SER A 243 18.81 -6.81 -29.82
N ALA A 244 18.87 -7.42 -31.00
CA ALA A 244 18.81 -6.71 -32.28
C ALA A 244 17.44 -6.05 -32.52
N TYR A 245 16.36 -6.70 -32.09
CA TYR A 245 15.03 -6.10 -32.15
C TYR A 245 14.94 -4.84 -31.27
N LEU A 246 15.48 -4.89 -30.05
CA LEU A 246 15.49 -3.75 -29.12
C LEU A 246 16.27 -2.55 -29.64
N ASP A 247 17.29 -2.72 -30.49
CA ASP A 247 17.96 -1.59 -31.15
C ASP A 247 16.96 -0.75 -31.97
N SER A 248 16.08 -1.41 -32.72
CA SER A 248 15.05 -0.71 -33.52
C SER A 248 14.02 0.00 -32.65
N VAL A 249 13.68 -0.56 -31.48
CA VAL A 249 12.77 0.04 -30.51
C VAL A 249 13.41 1.28 -29.88
N ILE A 250 14.66 1.17 -29.43
CA ILE A 250 15.44 2.26 -28.83
C ILE A 250 15.58 3.43 -29.82
N GLN A 251 15.85 3.14 -31.09
CA GLN A 251 15.91 4.16 -32.13
C GLN A 251 14.58 4.91 -32.29
N LYS A 252 13.45 4.20 -32.26
CA LYS A 252 12.11 4.81 -32.33
C LYS A 252 11.78 5.66 -31.09
N LEU A 253 12.15 5.19 -29.90
CA LEU A 253 11.91 5.91 -28.64
C LEU A 253 12.77 7.17 -28.48
N SER A 254 13.83 7.32 -29.28
CA SER A 254 14.76 8.46 -29.23
C SER A 254 14.38 9.62 -30.18
N GLN A 255 13.33 9.45 -31.00
CA GLN A 255 12.82 10.44 -31.96
C GLN A 255 11.71 11.28 -31.34
#